data_AF-A0A4P8XXW5-F1
#
_entry.id   AF-A0A4P8XXW5-F1
#
_cell.length_a   1.000
_cell.length_b   1.000
_cell.length_c   1.000
_cell.angle_alpha   90.00
_cell.angle_beta   90.00
_cell.angle_gamma   90.00
#
_symmetry.space_group_name_H-M   'P 1'
#
loop_
_entity.id
_entity.type
_entity.pdbx_description
1 polymer ?
#
loop_
_entity_poly.entity_id
_entity_poly.type
_entity_poly.pdbx_seq_one_letter_code
_entity_poly.pdbx_strand_id
1 'polypeptide(L)'
;MFVSKDRLLDYGFEKDKIGIQLAIGVGLGIAMSLILTLIPHLVGFGNYVDSGKRYEYLWQFIYEFVYCILAVGAVEEFVFRGLIYTKAKQIIQKDWFAAVISSVLFGIFHILRGDAVQMIMTVLMGALFCLFRLKIKRCSTLSLIIAHGVYDALITVWVSLLL
;
A
#
# COMPACT_ATOMS: atom_id res chain seq x y z
N MET A 1 21.53 -15.40 -20.35
CA MET A 1 20.71 -14.57 -19.45
C MET A 1 19.83 -13.68 -20.30
N PHE A 2 18.55 -14.02 -20.47
CA PHE A 2 17.62 -13.14 -21.18
C PHE A 2 17.31 -11.95 -20.27
N VAL A 3 17.95 -10.81 -20.51
CA VAL A 3 17.55 -9.56 -19.86
C VAL A 3 16.17 -9.23 -20.41
N SER A 4 15.16 -9.26 -19.54
CA SER A 4 13.81 -8.83 -19.92
C SER A 4 13.89 -7.37 -20.40
N LYS A 5 13.26 -7.06 -21.54
CA LYS A 5 13.21 -5.70 -22.12
C LYS A 5 12.06 -4.87 -21.53
N ASP A 6 11.57 -5.24 -20.34
CA ASP A 6 10.42 -4.61 -19.73
C ASP A 6 10.74 -3.18 -19.28
N ARG A 7 9.78 -2.28 -19.46
CA ARG A 7 9.82 -0.88 -19.04
C ARG A 7 8.94 -0.69 -17.81
N LEU A 8 9.15 0.38 -17.05
CA LEU A 8 8.29 0.70 -15.88
C LEU A 8 6.80 0.82 -16.26
N LEU A 9 6.50 1.28 -17.48
CA LEU A 9 5.13 1.36 -18.00
C LEU A 9 4.43 -0.01 -18.03
N ASP A 10 5.19 -1.08 -18.25
CA ASP A 10 4.66 -2.45 -18.30
C ASP A 10 4.22 -2.92 -16.90
N TYR A 11 4.74 -2.29 -15.85
CA TYR A 11 4.43 -2.57 -14.43
C TYR A 11 3.41 -1.60 -13.84
N GLY A 12 2.59 -0.96 -14.68
CA GLY A 12 1.47 -0.14 -14.23
C GLY A 12 1.80 1.29 -13.84
N PHE A 13 2.99 1.78 -14.15
CA PHE A 13 3.28 3.22 -14.09
C PHE A 13 2.71 3.93 -15.32
N GLU A 14 2.25 5.16 -15.13
CA GLU A 14 1.77 6.03 -16.22
C GLU A 14 2.56 7.34 -16.19
N LYS A 15 2.98 7.84 -17.36
CA LYS A 15 3.66 9.14 -17.48
C LYS A 15 2.69 10.32 -17.56
N ASP A 16 1.44 10.05 -17.89
CA ASP A 16 0.44 11.08 -18.10
C ASP A 16 -0.20 11.51 -16.79
N LYS A 17 -0.33 12.83 -16.60
CA LYS A 17 -1.10 13.41 -15.49
C LYS A 17 -0.64 12.92 -14.11
N ILE A 18 0.67 12.86 -13.92
CA ILE A 18 1.33 12.45 -12.67
C ILE A 18 0.73 13.17 -11.46
N GLY A 19 0.46 14.48 -11.55
CA GLY A 19 -0.17 15.23 -10.45
C GLY A 19 -1.52 14.66 -10.00
N ILE A 20 -2.34 14.15 -10.93
CA ILE A 20 -3.61 13.49 -10.60
C ILE A 20 -3.35 12.14 -9.94
N GLN A 21 -2.37 11.37 -10.42
CA GLN A 21 -2.00 10.08 -9.83
C GLN A 21 -1.53 10.26 -8.38
N LEU A 22 -0.72 11.29 -8.11
CA LEU A 22 -0.27 11.66 -6.77
C LEU A 22 -1.46 12.08 -5.88
N ALA A 23 -2.35 12.93 -6.39
CA ALA A 23 -3.53 13.37 -5.65
C ALA A 23 -4.48 12.20 -5.31
N ILE A 24 -4.69 11.26 -6.25
CA ILE A 24 -5.44 10.02 -5.99
C ILE A 24 -4.77 9.22 -4.88
N GLY A 25 -3.44 9.04 -4.95
CA GLY A 25 -2.70 8.30 -3.94
C GLY A 25 -2.84 8.93 -2.55
N VAL A 26 -2.60 10.23 -2.42
CA VAL A 26 -2.78 10.96 -1.15
C VAL A 26 -4.21 10.84 -0.64
N GLY A 27 -5.21 11.05 -1.51
CA GLY A 27 -6.62 10.95 -1.14
C GLY A 27 -7.02 9.57 -0.65
N LEU A 28 -6.54 8.50 -1.31
CA LEU A 28 -6.77 7.12 -0.88
C LEU A 28 -6.06 6.83 0.44
N GLY A 29 -4.80 7.23 0.61
CA GLY A 29 -4.06 7.02 1.85
C GLY A 29 -4.73 7.70 3.05
N ILE A 30 -5.19 8.94 2.89
CA ILE A 30 -5.95 9.66 3.92
C ILE A 30 -7.28 8.93 4.21
N ALA A 31 -8.04 8.57 3.17
CA ALA A 31 -9.33 7.89 3.35
C ALA A 31 -9.16 6.55 4.08
N MET A 32 -8.15 5.77 3.69
CA MET A 32 -7.79 4.52 4.39
C MET A 32 -7.42 4.79 5.83
N SER A 33 -6.61 5.80 6.11
CA SER A 33 -6.19 6.13 7.47
C SER A 33 -7.36 6.53 8.37
N LEU A 34 -8.30 7.33 7.86
CA LEU A 34 -9.51 7.68 8.59
C LEU A 34 -10.36 6.45 8.90
N ILE A 35 -10.55 5.55 7.94
CA ILE A 35 -11.43 4.38 8.09
C ILE A 35 -10.78 3.26 8.91
N LEU A 36 -9.52 2.96 8.65
CA LEU A 36 -8.82 1.78 9.15
C LEU A 36 -7.94 2.07 10.37
N THR A 37 -7.73 3.34 10.73
CA THR A 37 -6.95 3.72 11.91
C THR A 37 -7.72 4.62 12.86
N LEU A 38 -8.21 5.77 12.39
CA LEU A 38 -8.90 6.72 13.26
C LEU A 38 -10.20 6.14 13.85
N ILE A 39 -11.09 5.59 13.02
CA ILE A 39 -12.34 5.00 13.51
C ILE A 39 -12.08 3.92 14.57
N PRO A 40 -11.20 2.92 14.36
CA PRO A 40 -10.85 1.94 15.40
C PRO A 40 -10.36 2.55 16.71
N HIS A 41 -9.54 3.61 16.67
CA HIS A 41 -9.14 4.31 17.91
C HIS A 41 -10.35 4.93 18.62
N LEU A 42 -11.23 5.61 17.88
CA LEU A 42 -12.42 6.28 18.43
C LEU A 42 -13.43 5.30 19.05
N VAL A 43 -13.49 4.06 18.56
CA VAL A 43 -14.41 3.03 19.08
C VAL A 43 -13.76 2.05 20.08
N GLY A 44 -12.55 2.35 20.56
CA GLY A 44 -11.89 1.58 21.63
C GLY A 44 -11.03 0.41 21.17
N PHE A 45 -10.76 0.28 19.87
CA PHE A 45 -9.90 -0.75 19.26
C PHE A 45 -8.51 -0.22 18.85
N GLY A 46 -8.07 0.93 19.40
CA GLY A 46 -6.80 1.58 19.03
C GLY A 46 -5.57 0.67 19.14
N ASN A 47 -5.50 -0.20 20.16
CA ASN A 47 -4.37 -1.11 20.36
C ASN A 47 -4.14 -2.09 19.18
N TYR A 48 -5.16 -2.38 18.36
CA TYR A 48 -5.03 -3.27 17.20
C TYR A 48 -4.48 -2.57 15.96
N VAL A 49 -4.44 -1.24 15.96
CA VAL A 49 -4.01 -0.39 14.84
C VAL A 49 -2.91 0.58 15.29
N ASP A 50 -2.20 0.24 16.36
CA ASP A 50 -1.06 0.99 16.88
C ASP A 50 0.23 0.55 16.17
N SER A 51 1.04 1.52 15.75
CA SER A 51 2.35 1.27 15.14
C SER A 51 3.45 0.90 16.14
N GLY A 52 3.20 1.05 17.44
CA GLY A 52 4.18 0.93 18.52
C GLY A 52 5.21 2.07 18.56
N LYS A 53 5.15 3.02 17.62
CA LYS A 53 6.04 4.18 17.55
C LYS A 53 5.46 5.31 18.41
N ARG A 54 6.34 6.01 19.13
CA ARG A 54 5.99 7.18 19.96
C ARG A 54 6.91 8.31 19.54
N TYR A 55 6.45 9.11 18.57
CA TYR A 55 7.22 10.22 18.03
C TYR A 55 6.85 11.52 18.73
N GLU A 56 7.87 12.29 19.09
CA GLU A 56 7.74 13.56 19.82
C GLU A 56 8.09 14.76 18.94
N TYR A 57 8.97 14.55 17.95
CA TYR A 57 9.53 15.62 17.13
C TYR A 57 9.03 15.56 15.69
N LEU A 58 8.75 16.72 15.10
CA LEU A 58 8.27 16.85 13.72
C LEU A 58 9.15 16.09 12.70
N TRP A 59 10.48 16.09 12.89
CA TRP A 59 11.39 15.43 11.97
C TRP A 59 11.20 13.91 11.93
N GLN A 60 10.73 13.27 13.02
CA GLN A 60 10.46 11.83 13.05
C GLN A 60 9.27 11.48 12.16
N PHE A 61 8.22 12.31 12.18
CA PHE A 61 7.09 12.16 11.27
C PHE A 61 7.50 12.39 9.82
N ILE A 62 8.30 13.43 9.54
CA ILE A 62 8.81 13.67 8.17
C ILE A 62 9.62 12.46 7.69
N TYR A 63 10.52 11.94 8.53
CA TYR A 63 11.27 10.72 8.24
C TYR A 63 10.36 9.54 7.94
N GLU A 64 9.33 9.32 8.75
CA GLU A 64 8.37 8.24 8.58
C GLU A 64 7.61 8.34 7.25
N PHE A 65 7.11 9.52 6.90
CA PHE A 65 6.46 9.73 5.59
C PHE A 65 7.40 9.40 4.43
N VAL A 66 8.66 9.86 4.50
CA VAL A 66 9.66 9.58 3.46
C VAL A 66 9.97 8.08 3.41
N TYR A 67 10.16 7.44 4.55
CA TYR A 67 10.47 6.01 4.66
C TYR A 67 9.31 5.14 4.16
N CYS A 68 8.09 5.38 4.63
CA CYS A 68 6.91 4.61 4.24
C CYS A 68 6.59 4.78 2.75
N ILE A 69 6.80 5.96 2.16
CA ILE A 69 6.54 6.17 0.73
C ILE A 69 7.66 5.59 -0.14
N LEU A 70 8.92 5.98 0.11
CA LEU A 70 10.03 5.70 -0.79
C LEU A 70 10.69 4.35 -0.57
N ALA A 71 10.56 3.76 0.62
CA ALA A 71 11.08 2.42 0.91
C ALA A 71 9.95 1.39 0.94
N VAL A 72 8.98 1.52 1.87
CA VAL A 72 7.97 0.48 2.09
C VAL A 72 6.99 0.41 0.91
N GLY A 73 6.17 1.45 0.71
CA GLY A 73 5.18 1.52 -0.36
C GLY A 73 5.81 1.36 -1.74
N ALA A 74 6.95 2.02 -2.01
CA ALA A 74 7.64 1.91 -3.29
C ALA A 74 8.03 0.47 -3.63
N VAL A 75 8.69 -0.23 -2.72
CA VAL A 75 9.17 -1.59 -2.96
C VAL A 75 7.99 -2.56 -3.01
N GLU A 76 7.08 -2.50 -2.05
CA GLU A 76 5.99 -3.46 -1.93
C GLU A 76 4.99 -3.32 -3.09
N GLU A 77 4.53 -2.10 -3.41
CA GLU A 77 3.60 -1.93 -4.53
C GLU A 77 4.27 -2.25 -5.87
N PHE A 78 5.55 -1.93 -6.05
CA PHE A 78 6.26 -2.31 -7.26
C PHE A 78 6.36 -3.83 -7.41
N VAL A 79 6.74 -4.55 -6.36
CA VAL A 79 6.90 -6.01 -6.39
C VAL A 79 5.55 -6.69 -6.56
N PHE A 80 4.56 -6.37 -5.73
CA PHE A 80 3.31 -7.12 -5.70
C PHE A 80 2.32 -6.65 -6.77
N ARG A 81 2.09 -5.34 -6.92
CA ARG A 81 1.09 -4.78 -7.84
C ARG A 81 1.69 -4.42 -9.21
N GLY A 82 2.97 -4.09 -9.25
CA GLY A 82 3.72 -3.92 -10.49
C GLY A 82 4.10 -5.26 -11.12
N LEU A 83 5.05 -5.97 -10.53
CA LEU A 83 5.66 -7.17 -11.10
C LEU A 83 4.78 -8.41 -11.00
N ILE A 84 4.48 -8.90 -9.79
CA ILE A 84 3.78 -10.18 -9.57
C ILE A 84 2.39 -10.16 -10.22
N TYR A 85 1.60 -9.12 -9.96
CA TYR A 85 0.28 -8.95 -10.58
C TYR A 85 0.37 -8.98 -12.11
N THR A 86 1.30 -8.22 -12.69
CA THR A 86 1.40 -8.13 -14.16
C THR A 86 1.82 -9.46 -14.77
N LYS A 87 2.81 -10.15 -14.19
CA LYS A 87 3.25 -11.46 -14.69
C LYS A 87 2.15 -12.53 -14.52
N ALA A 88 1.45 -12.54 -13.39
CA ALA A 88 0.31 -13.43 -13.18
C ALA A 88 -0.82 -13.15 -14.20
N LYS A 89 -1.13 -11.87 -14.47
CA LYS A 89 -2.11 -11.46 -15.48
C LYS A 89 -1.69 -11.89 -16.88
N GLN A 90 -0.41 -11.76 -17.24
CA GLN A 90 0.10 -12.19 -18.56
C GLN A 90 -0.06 -13.70 -18.78
N ILE A 91 0.14 -14.50 -17.72
CA ILE A 91 0.03 -15.97 -17.79
C ILE A 91 -1.43 -16.43 -17.78
N ILE A 92 -2.25 -15.88 -16.89
CA ILE A 92 -3.62 -16.38 -16.61
C ILE A 92 -4.68 -15.64 -17.44
N GLN A 93 -4.37 -14.44 -17.93
CA GLN A 93 -5.25 -13.57 -18.71
C GLN A 93 -6.55 -13.15 -17.98
N LYS A 94 -6.56 -13.22 -16.64
CA LYS A 94 -7.69 -12.80 -15.79
C LYS A 94 -7.23 -11.91 -14.65
N ASP A 95 -7.77 -10.69 -14.59
CA ASP A 95 -7.41 -9.68 -13.57
C ASP A 95 -7.68 -10.15 -12.14
N TRP A 96 -8.83 -10.78 -11.90
CA TRP A 96 -9.20 -11.20 -10.55
C TRP A 96 -8.26 -12.31 -10.01
N PHE A 97 -7.83 -13.24 -10.86
CA PHE A 97 -6.85 -14.26 -10.47
C PHE A 97 -5.49 -13.63 -10.17
N ALA A 98 -5.04 -12.68 -10.98
CA ALA A 98 -3.80 -11.94 -10.74
C ALA A 98 -3.86 -11.15 -9.42
N ALA A 99 -5.02 -10.54 -9.12
CA ALA A 99 -5.26 -9.85 -7.86
C ALA A 99 -5.17 -10.81 -6.66
N VAL A 100 -5.82 -11.98 -6.73
CA VAL A 100 -5.76 -12.99 -5.66
C VAL A 100 -4.32 -13.46 -5.43
N ILE A 101 -3.59 -13.82 -6.49
CA ILE A 101 -2.20 -14.30 -6.37
C ILE A 101 -1.30 -13.23 -5.77
N SER A 102 -1.36 -12.00 -6.29
CA SER A 102 -0.57 -10.87 -5.78
C SER A 102 -0.85 -10.61 -4.30
N SER A 103 -2.13 -10.63 -3.91
CA SER A 103 -2.57 -10.32 -2.53
C SER A 103 -2.22 -11.42 -1.55
N VAL A 104 -2.38 -12.70 -1.94
CA VAL A 104 -2.00 -13.84 -1.09
C VAL A 104 -0.50 -13.87 -0.88
N LEU A 105 0.31 -13.69 -1.93
CA LEU A 105 1.77 -13.62 -1.80
C LEU A 105 2.21 -12.44 -0.95
N PHE A 106 1.50 -11.30 -1.03
CA PHE A 106 1.76 -10.13 -0.18
C PHE A 106 1.52 -10.42 1.31
N GLY A 107 0.40 -11.09 1.64
CA GLY A 107 0.15 -11.52 3.00
C GLY A 107 1.14 -12.56 3.49
N ILE A 108 1.47 -13.58 2.68
CA ILE A 108 2.47 -14.60 3.05
C ILE A 108 3.83 -13.94 3.35
N PHE A 109 4.24 -12.93 2.59
CA PHE A 109 5.49 -12.20 2.87
C PHE A 109 5.50 -11.58 4.28
N HIS A 110 4.34 -11.21 4.81
CA HIS A 110 4.20 -10.61 6.14
C HIS A 110 4.17 -11.62 7.30
N ILE A 111 4.03 -12.92 7.03
CA ILE A 111 4.13 -13.95 8.08
C ILE A 111 5.51 -13.99 8.74
N LEU A 112 6.55 -13.49 8.05
CA LEU A 112 7.92 -13.45 8.56
C LEU A 112 8.10 -12.43 9.71
N ARG A 113 7.13 -11.54 9.90
CA ARG A 113 7.18 -10.46 10.90
C ARG A 113 5.94 -10.38 11.79
N GLY A 114 4.81 -10.92 11.34
CA GLY A 114 3.51 -10.80 11.99
C GLY A 114 2.89 -12.13 12.43
N ASP A 115 1.69 -12.04 12.98
CA ASP A 115 0.85 -13.20 13.29
C ASP A 115 -0.14 -13.53 12.15
N ALA A 116 -0.97 -14.55 12.36
CA ALA A 116 -1.96 -14.98 11.38
C ALA A 116 -3.02 -13.90 11.08
N VAL A 117 -3.37 -13.05 12.06
CA VAL A 117 -4.34 -11.96 11.88
C VAL A 117 -3.74 -10.89 10.99
N GLN A 118 -2.49 -10.48 11.26
CA GLN A 118 -1.78 -9.54 10.42
C GLN A 118 -1.64 -10.06 8.98
N MET A 119 -1.28 -11.33 8.81
CA MET A 119 -1.24 -11.96 7.48
C MET A 119 -2.58 -11.82 6.74
N ILE A 120 -3.70 -12.18 7.37
CA ILE A 120 -5.03 -12.10 6.75
C ILE A 120 -5.37 -10.66 6.39
N MET A 121 -5.16 -9.71 7.32
CA MET A 121 -5.40 -8.29 7.08
C MET A 121 -4.57 -7.74 5.92
N THR A 122 -3.30 -8.16 5.81
CA THR A 122 -2.43 -7.79 4.71
C THR A 122 -2.90 -8.39 3.37
N VAL A 123 -3.42 -9.62 3.34
CA VAL A 123 -4.05 -10.17 2.12
C VAL A 123 -5.24 -9.30 1.69
N LEU A 124 -6.12 -8.94 2.63
CA LEU A 124 -7.27 -8.09 2.35
C LEU A 124 -6.83 -6.71 1.84
N MET A 125 -5.75 -6.15 2.41
CA MET A 125 -5.17 -4.88 1.98
C MET A 125 -4.59 -4.97 0.57
N GLY A 126 -3.85 -6.04 0.26
CA GLY A 126 -3.34 -6.28 -1.09
C GLY A 126 -4.47 -6.37 -2.12
N ALA A 127 -5.59 -7.01 -1.75
CA ALA A 127 -6.76 -7.11 -2.60
C ALA A 127 -7.41 -5.73 -2.80
N LEU A 128 -7.52 -4.93 -1.74
CA LEU A 128 -8.02 -3.56 -1.79
C LEU A 128 -7.18 -2.67 -2.74
N PHE A 129 -5.85 -2.75 -2.66
CA PHE A 129 -4.97 -2.01 -3.57
C PHE A 129 -5.11 -2.46 -5.03
N CYS A 130 -5.29 -3.76 -5.28
CA CYS A 130 -5.62 -4.25 -6.62
C CYS A 130 -6.96 -3.68 -7.11
N LEU A 131 -7.97 -3.60 -6.23
CA LEU A 131 -9.27 -3.03 -6.56
C LEU A 131 -9.19 -1.54 -6.86
N PHE A 132 -8.42 -0.75 -6.09
CA PHE A 132 -8.20 0.67 -6.39
C PHE A 132 -7.62 0.85 -7.78
N ARG A 133 -6.57 0.12 -8.12
CA ARG A 133 -5.95 0.19 -9.45
C ARG A 133 -6.90 -0.21 -10.57
N LEU A 134 -7.74 -1.23 -10.35
CA LEU A 134 -8.66 -1.74 -11.37
C LEU A 134 -9.92 -0.89 -11.56
N LYS A 135 -10.38 -0.20 -10.52
CA LYS A 135 -11.69 0.49 -10.51
C LYS A 135 -11.56 2.00 -10.58
N ILE A 136 -10.46 2.58 -10.12
CA ILE A 136 -10.25 4.03 -10.10
C ILE A 136 -9.44 4.44 -11.34
N LYS A 137 -10.05 5.27 -12.19
CA LYS A 137 -9.35 5.80 -13.37
C LYS A 137 -8.09 6.56 -12.96
N ARG A 138 -6.97 6.26 -13.61
CA ARG A 138 -5.64 6.87 -13.35
C ARG A 138 -5.08 6.56 -11.96
N CYS A 139 -5.57 5.53 -11.29
CA CYS A 139 -4.89 4.95 -10.14
C CYS A 139 -3.81 4.00 -10.68
N SER A 140 -2.58 4.50 -10.77
CA SER A 140 -1.43 3.73 -11.26
C SER A 140 -0.70 3.06 -10.11
N THR A 141 0.36 2.29 -10.41
CA THR A 141 1.27 1.79 -9.37
C THR A 141 1.88 2.94 -8.55
N LEU A 142 2.14 4.11 -9.16
CA LEU A 142 2.57 5.30 -8.41
C LEU A 142 1.50 5.78 -7.43
N SER A 143 0.22 5.79 -7.83
CA SER A 143 -0.87 6.14 -6.91
C SER A 143 -0.92 5.19 -5.71
N LEU A 144 -0.72 3.88 -5.92
CA LEU A 144 -0.70 2.90 -4.84
C LEU A 144 0.49 3.11 -3.91
N ILE A 145 1.68 3.40 -4.44
CA ILE A 145 2.89 3.69 -3.65
C ILE A 145 2.62 4.84 -2.68
N ILE A 146 2.04 5.93 -3.19
CA ILE A 146 1.68 7.08 -2.37
C ILE A 146 0.58 6.72 -1.37
N ALA A 147 -0.47 6.02 -1.78
CA ALA A 147 -1.57 5.65 -0.89
C ALA A 147 -1.10 4.79 0.28
N HIS A 148 -0.31 3.76 0.00
CA HIS A 148 0.26 2.86 0.99
C HIS A 148 1.18 3.62 1.95
N GLY A 149 2.16 4.35 1.43
CA GLY A 149 3.11 5.06 2.28
C GLY A 149 2.46 6.16 3.13
N VAL A 150 1.48 6.90 2.59
CA VAL A 150 0.71 7.89 3.34
C VAL A 150 -0.15 7.23 4.43
N TYR A 151 -0.82 6.12 4.10
CA TYR A 151 -1.61 5.37 5.08
C TYR A 151 -0.75 4.91 6.26
N ASP A 152 0.37 4.23 5.99
CA ASP A 152 1.27 3.71 7.01
C ASP A 152 1.84 4.82 7.90
N ALA A 153 2.31 5.92 7.29
CA ALA A 153 2.87 7.03 8.04
C ALA A 153 1.83 7.70 8.94
N LEU A 154 0.58 7.83 8.48
CA LEU A 154 -0.50 8.42 9.27
C LEU A 154 -0.87 7.57 10.49
N ILE A 155 -0.57 6.27 10.52
CA ILE A 155 -0.77 5.45 11.73
C ILE A 155 0.03 6.05 12.90
N THR A 156 1.29 6.44 12.65
CA THR A 156 2.13 7.05 13.70
C THR A 156 1.60 8.41 14.16
N VAL A 157 0.96 9.17 13.26
CA VAL A 157 0.35 10.47 13.58
C VAL A 157 -0.85 10.27 14.50
N TRP A 158 -1.78 9.37 14.18
CA TRP A 158 -2.94 9.10 15.03
C TRP A 158 -2.54 8.59 16.41
N VAL A 159 -1.59 7.66 16.45
CA VAL A 159 -1.04 7.13 17.70
C VAL A 159 -0.49 8.25 18.59
N SER A 160 0.24 9.20 18.01
CA SER A 160 0.83 10.32 18.78
C SER A 160 -0.19 11.40 19.17
N LEU A 161 -1.36 11.43 18.54
CA LEU A 161 -2.44 12.38 18.85
C LEU A 161 -3.47 11.81 19.85
N LEU A 162 -3.59 10.48 19.93
CA LEU A 162 -4.66 9.80 20.67
C LEU A 162 -4.16 9.03 21.89
N LEU A 163 -2.86 8.82 22.03
CA LEU A 163 -2.19 8.19 23.19
C LEU A 163 -1.19 9.16 23.82
#